data_AF-A0A821KXT3-F1
#
_entry.id   AF-A0A821KXT3-F1
#
_cell.length_a   1.000
_cell.length_b   1.000
_cell.length_c   1.000
_cell.angle_alpha   90.00
_cell.angle_beta   90.00
_cell.angle_gamma   90.00
#
_symmetry.space_group_name_H-M   'P 1'
#
loop_
_entity.id
_entity.type
_entity.pdbx_description
1 polymer ?
#
loop_
_entity_poly.entity_id
_entity_poly.type
_entity_poly.pdbx_seq_one_letter_code
_entity_poly.pdbx_strand_id
1 'polypeptide(L)'
;MLAEELLSGHQFTVDGYVDGNGEVTILGMTDTIMDSNKVSYLRFDHPTNLLPSYVQQRAKDICQRIVKGIDLRWSLFNIEFYYNQENDDLKIIEINPRHVGLFGDMYELVHG
;
A
#
# COMPACT_ATOMS: atom_id res chain seq x y z
N MET A 1 -6.24 -20.06 14.14
CA MET A 1 -6.09 -19.91 12.68
C MET A 1 -7.17 -18.95 12.22
N LEU A 2 -6.83 -18.08 11.27
CA LEU A 2 -7.78 -17.23 10.56
C LEU A 2 -7.97 -17.80 9.16
N ALA A 3 -9.18 -17.69 8.62
CA ALA A 3 -9.51 -18.08 7.25
C ALA A 3 -10.23 -16.90 6.61
N GLU A 4 -9.80 -16.53 5.41
CA GLU A 4 -10.27 -15.36 4.68
C GLU A 4 -10.56 -15.74 3.23
N GLU A 5 -11.33 -14.90 2.54
CA GLU A 5 -11.58 -15.06 1.12
C GLU A 5 -10.30 -14.83 0.31
N LEU A 6 -10.15 -15.56 -0.80
CA LEU A 6 -9.04 -15.35 -1.72
C LEU A 6 -9.24 -14.05 -2.49
N LEU A 7 -8.32 -13.12 -2.32
CA LEU A 7 -8.26 -11.89 -3.11
C LEU A 7 -7.56 -12.16 -4.45
N SER A 8 -7.92 -11.37 -5.46
CA SER A 8 -7.32 -11.43 -6.80
C SER A 8 -7.09 -10.03 -7.35
N GLY A 9 -6.14 -9.89 -8.26
CA GLY A 9 -5.86 -8.63 -8.95
C GLY A 9 -4.39 -8.27 -8.87
N HIS A 10 -4.11 -6.98 -8.98
CA HIS A 10 -2.78 -6.42 -8.85
C HIS A 10 -2.50 -6.03 -7.40
N GLN A 11 -1.41 -6.54 -6.82
CA GLN A 11 -1.00 -6.22 -5.45
C GLN A 11 -0.12 -4.98 -5.43
N PHE A 12 -0.36 -4.07 -4.50
CA PHE A 12 0.46 -2.88 -4.29
C PHE A 12 0.40 -2.42 -2.84
N THR A 13 1.36 -1.59 -2.46
CA THR A 13 1.49 -1.04 -1.10
C THR A 13 1.46 0.48 -1.18
N VAL A 14 0.71 1.11 -0.26
CA VAL A 14 0.77 2.56 -0.03
C VAL A 14 1.57 2.82 1.23
N ASP A 15 2.65 3.60 1.11
CA ASP A 15 3.48 4.01 2.25
C ASP A 15 3.17 5.46 2.64
N GLY A 16 3.23 5.72 3.95
CA GLY A 16 3.03 7.05 4.49
C GLY A 16 3.52 7.18 5.92
N TYR A 17 3.36 8.38 6.48
CA TYR A 17 3.52 8.61 7.91
C TYR A 17 2.35 9.43 8.46
N VAL A 18 2.16 9.33 9.76
CA VAL A 18 1.23 10.17 10.52
C VAL A 18 1.97 10.89 11.64
N ASP A 19 1.74 12.19 11.73
CA ASP A 19 2.36 13.05 12.74
C ASP A 19 1.66 12.93 14.11
N GLY A 20 2.06 13.76 15.08
CA GLY A 20 1.44 13.82 16.40
C GLY A 20 0.03 14.41 16.42
N ASN A 21 -0.34 15.18 15.40
CA ASN A 21 -1.67 15.79 15.27
C ASN A 21 -2.66 14.86 14.54
N GLY A 22 -2.17 13.77 13.95
CA GLY A 22 -2.97 12.86 13.14
C GLY A 22 -3.04 13.24 11.67
N GLU A 23 -2.18 14.15 11.21
CA GLU A 23 -2.08 14.50 9.81
C GLU A 23 -1.31 13.41 9.06
N VAL A 24 -1.92 12.92 7.97
CA VAL A 24 -1.43 11.80 7.18
C VAL A 24 -0.76 12.31 5.92
N THR A 25 0.52 11.97 5.77
CA THR A 25 1.29 12.24 4.55
C THR A 25 1.55 10.92 3.82
N ILE A 26 1.13 10.85 2.55
CA ILE A 26 1.42 9.73 1.67
C ILE A 26 2.79 9.95 1.03
N LEU A 27 3.70 8.98 1.18
CA LEU A 27 5.02 9.01 0.57
C LEU A 27 4.97 8.51 -0.87
N GLY A 28 4.25 7.42 -1.12
CA GLY A 28 4.11 6.87 -2.45
C GLY A 28 3.39 5.54 -2.49
N MET A 29 3.43 4.92 -3.66
CA MET A 29 2.84 3.61 -3.91
C MET A 29 3.81 2.74 -4.70
N THR A 30 3.90 1.49 -4.30
CA THR A 30 4.84 0.51 -4.84
C THR A 30 4.08 -0.71 -5.33
N ASP A 31 4.28 -1.08 -6.58
CA ASP A 31 3.67 -2.25 -7.19
C ASP A 31 4.40 -3.52 -6.74
N THR A 32 3.67 -4.57 -6.38
CA THR A 32 4.23 -5.90 -6.07
C THR A 32 4.09 -6.81 -7.27
N ILE A 33 5.23 -7.18 -7.88
CA ILE A 33 5.26 -8.06 -9.04
C ILE A 33 5.45 -9.50 -8.55
N MET A 34 4.43 -10.34 -8.77
CA MET A 34 4.47 -11.76 -8.40
C MET A 34 5.28 -12.56 -9.42
N ASP A 35 5.99 -13.59 -8.95
CA ASP A 35 6.56 -14.61 -9.82
C ASP A 35 5.44 -15.45 -10.48
N SER A 36 5.78 -16.17 -11.54
CA SER A 36 4.95 -17.11 -12.29
C SER A 36 4.21 -18.13 -11.42
N ASN A 37 4.75 -18.49 -10.26
CA ASN A 37 4.13 -19.40 -9.30
C ASN A 37 2.99 -18.74 -8.47
N LYS A 38 2.86 -17.41 -8.52
CA LYS A 38 1.87 -16.59 -7.80
C LYS A 38 1.90 -16.71 -6.26
N VAL A 39 2.97 -17.25 -5.69
CA VAL A 39 3.15 -17.41 -4.23
C VAL A 39 4.46 -16.79 -3.74
N SER A 40 5.20 -16.13 -4.62
CA SER A 40 6.46 -15.45 -4.29
C SER A 40 6.56 -14.11 -5.00
N TYR A 41 7.19 -13.15 -4.34
CA TYR A 41 7.48 -11.84 -4.91
C TYR A 41 8.68 -11.94 -5.85
N LEU A 42 8.52 -11.47 -7.08
CA LEU A 42 9.62 -11.35 -8.06
C LEU A 42 10.40 -10.06 -7.84
N ARG A 43 9.69 -8.92 -7.74
CA ARG A 43 10.26 -7.59 -7.49
C ARG A 43 9.21 -6.58 -7.05
N PHE A 44 9.67 -5.38 -6.71
CA PHE A 44 8.84 -4.23 -6.39
C PHE A 44 9.17 -3.08 -7.36
N ASP A 45 8.15 -2.48 -7.96
CA ASP A 45 8.30 -1.39 -8.93
C ASP A 45 7.78 -0.09 -8.30
N HIS A 46 8.65 0.93 -8.25
CA HIS A 46 8.35 2.24 -7.66
C HIS A 46 8.87 3.38 -8.57
N PRO A 47 8.09 4.46 -8.79
CA PRO A 47 6.69 4.63 -8.37
C PRO A 47 5.74 3.73 -9.17
N THR A 48 4.51 3.53 -8.68
CA THR A 48 3.51 2.76 -9.42
C THR A 48 3.29 3.29 -10.84
N ASN A 49 3.27 2.39 -11.82
CA ASN A 49 2.88 2.67 -13.21
C ASN A 49 1.74 1.77 -13.70
N LEU A 50 1.27 0.84 -12.86
CA LEU A 50 0.23 -0.14 -13.19
C LEU A 50 -1.17 0.30 -12.72
N LEU A 51 -1.25 1.26 -11.81
CA LEU A 51 -2.53 1.71 -11.23
C LEU A 51 -3.10 2.94 -11.94
N PRO A 52 -4.37 2.91 -12.37
CA PRO A 52 -5.07 4.11 -12.81
C PRO A 52 -5.12 5.19 -11.72
N SER A 53 -5.07 6.45 -12.11
CA SER A 53 -5.05 7.59 -11.17
C SER A 53 -6.25 7.62 -10.21
N TYR A 54 -7.43 7.19 -10.66
CA TYR A 54 -8.62 7.10 -9.79
C TYR A 54 -8.47 6.04 -8.70
N VAL A 55 -7.78 4.93 -8.97
CA VAL A 55 -7.50 3.87 -7.98
C VAL A 55 -6.49 4.38 -6.96
N GLN A 56 -5.44 5.06 -7.43
CA GLN A 56 -4.46 5.69 -6.54
C GLN A 56 -5.16 6.69 -5.60
N GLN A 57 -6.07 7.52 -6.12
CA GLN A 57 -6.81 8.46 -5.26
C GLN A 57 -7.68 7.72 -4.23
N ARG A 58 -8.43 6.69 -4.63
CA ARG A 58 -9.24 5.86 -3.72
C ARG A 58 -8.38 5.23 -2.62
N ALA A 59 -7.21 4.70 -2.96
CA ALA A 59 -6.30 4.11 -1.99
C ALA A 59 -5.77 5.15 -0.98
N LYS A 60 -5.39 6.35 -1.44
CA LYS A 60 -4.98 7.46 -0.54
C LYS A 60 -6.10 7.83 0.44
N ASP A 61 -7.32 7.98 -0.06
CA ASP A 61 -8.48 8.34 0.77
C ASP A 61 -8.77 7.25 1.81
N ILE A 62 -8.64 5.97 1.43
CA ILE A 62 -8.78 4.83 2.34
C ILE A 62 -7.70 4.87 3.42
N CYS A 63 -6.43 5.08 3.05
CA CYS A 63 -5.33 5.18 4.01
C CYS A 63 -5.58 6.29 5.04
N GLN A 64 -5.96 7.50 4.58
CA GLN A 64 -6.27 8.62 5.47
C GLN A 64 -7.42 8.28 6.44
N ARG A 65 -8.48 7.65 5.95
CA ARG A 65 -9.63 7.25 6.77
C ARG A 65 -9.26 6.19 7.80
N ILE A 66 -8.45 5.20 7.42
CA ILE A 66 -8.03 4.11 8.31
C ILE A 66 -7.10 4.63 9.40
N VAL A 67 -6.03 5.32 9.01
CA VAL A 67 -5.03 5.85 9.94
C VAL A 67 -5.68 6.77 10.97
N LYS A 68 -6.63 7.60 10.53
CA LYS A 68 -7.47 8.42 11.43
C LYS A 68 -8.42 7.57 12.27
N GLY A 69 -9.07 6.57 11.68
CA GLY A 69 -10.07 5.72 12.34
C GLY A 69 -9.49 4.83 13.45
N ILE A 70 -8.21 4.43 13.33
CA ILE A 70 -7.50 3.66 14.36
C ILE A 70 -6.69 4.54 15.33
N ASP A 71 -6.81 5.87 15.19
CA ASP A 71 -6.08 6.88 15.97
C ASP A 71 -4.55 6.70 16.00
N LEU A 72 -3.97 6.29 14.86
CA LEU A 72 -2.52 6.14 14.76
C LEU A 72 -1.84 7.51 14.81
N ARG A 73 -0.70 7.58 15.50
CA ARG A 73 0.12 8.80 15.70
C ARG A 73 1.60 8.43 15.71
N TRP A 74 2.46 9.40 15.38
CA TRP A 74 3.92 9.29 15.50
C TRP A 74 4.50 8.02 14.86
N SER A 75 4.00 7.65 13.68
CA SER A 75 4.44 6.40 13.04
C SER A 75 4.48 6.49 11.52
N LEU A 76 5.43 5.75 10.94
CA LEU A 76 5.33 5.30 9.57
C LEU A 76 4.25 4.22 9.47
N PHE A 77 3.63 4.09 8.32
CA PHE A 77 2.71 3.01 8.04
C PHE A 77 2.85 2.54 6.60
N ASN A 78 2.42 1.31 6.38
CA ASN A 78 2.12 0.81 5.05
C ASN A 78 0.78 0.06 5.08
N ILE A 79 0.03 0.17 4.00
CA ILE A 79 -1.23 -0.56 3.80
C ILE A 79 -1.13 -1.28 2.46
N GLU A 80 -1.30 -2.60 2.50
CA GLU A 80 -1.26 -3.45 1.32
C GLU A 80 -2.65 -3.65 0.74
N PHE A 81 -2.74 -3.64 -0.59
CA PHE A 81 -3.98 -3.73 -1.33
C PHE A 81 -3.91 -4.75 -2.45
N TYR A 82 -5.07 -5.30 -2.81
CA TYR A 82 -5.35 -5.86 -4.14
C TYR A 82 -6.32 -4.95 -4.89
N TYR A 83 -6.01 -4.67 -6.16
CA TYR A 83 -6.95 -4.04 -7.09
C TYR A 83 -7.31 -4.99 -8.25
N ASN A 84 -8.59 -5.32 -8.37
CA ASN A 84 -9.13 -6.08 -9.49
C ASN A 84 -9.80 -5.14 -10.50
N GLN A 85 -9.17 -4.99 -11.66
CA GLN A 85 -9.67 -4.11 -12.73
C GLN A 85 -10.94 -4.63 -13.41
N GLU A 86 -11.19 -5.95 -13.41
CA GLU A 86 -12.35 -6.53 -14.10
C GLU A 86 -13.68 -6.10 -13.46
N ASN A 87 -13.67 -5.84 -12.15
CA ASN A 87 -14.85 -5.49 -11.37
C ASN A 87 -14.70 -4.20 -10.52
N ASP A 88 -13.63 -3.42 -10.73
CA ASP A 88 -13.30 -2.19 -9.99
C ASP A 88 -13.26 -2.37 -8.45
N ASP A 89 -12.78 -3.53 -8.01
CA ASP A 89 -12.72 -3.88 -6.58
C ASP A 89 -11.33 -3.59 -6.00
N LEU A 90 -11.31 -2.79 -4.92
CA LEU A 90 -10.09 -2.41 -4.20
C LEU A 90 -10.22 -2.92 -2.77
N LYS A 91 -9.38 -3.90 -2.43
CA LYS A 91 -9.39 -4.62 -1.15
C LYS A 91 -8.10 -4.40 -0.39
N ILE A 92 -8.19 -4.33 0.93
CA ILE A 92 -7.04 -4.26 1.83
C ILE A 92 -6.64 -5.68 2.20
N ILE A 93 -5.33 -5.93 2.21
CA ILE A 93 -4.73 -7.16 2.71
C ILE A 93 -4.36 -6.96 4.18
N GLU A 94 -3.50 -5.98 4.45
CA GLU A 94 -3.00 -5.72 5.79
C GLU A 94 -2.67 -4.24 6.02
N ILE A 95 -2.63 -3.86 7.31
CA ILE A 95 -2.26 -2.52 7.79
C ILE A 95 -1.12 -2.70 8.78
N ASN A 96 0.02 -2.08 8.50
CA ASN A 96 1.21 -2.16 9.33
C ASN A 96 1.57 -0.76 9.87
N PRO A 97 1.55 -0.53 11.20
CA PRO A 97 1.98 0.74 11.79
C PRO A 97 3.52 0.83 11.89
N ARG A 98 4.22 0.52 10.80
CA ARG A 98 5.67 0.56 10.65
C ARG A 98 6.06 0.77 9.18
N HIS A 99 7.32 1.11 8.95
CA HIS A 99 7.90 1.12 7.61
C HIS A 99 8.00 -0.29 6.99
N VAL A 100 8.07 -0.36 5.66
CA VAL A 100 8.47 -1.56 4.92
C VAL A 100 9.99 -1.62 4.88
N GLY A 101 10.59 -2.68 5.44
CA GLY A 101 12.05 -2.78 5.58
C GLY A 101 12.84 -2.72 4.27
N LEU A 102 12.22 -3.07 3.13
CA LEU A 102 12.87 -3.07 1.83
C LEU A 102 12.75 -1.73 1.07
N PHE A 103 11.88 -0.82 1.50
CA PHE A 103 11.54 0.36 0.69
C PHE A 103 12.28 1.63 1.09
N GLY A 104 12.88 1.70 2.28
CA GLY A 104 13.53 2.92 2.78
C GLY A 104 14.54 3.51 1.80
N ASP A 105 15.53 2.72 1.41
CA ASP A 105 16.57 3.14 0.45
C ASP A 105 15.98 3.42 -0.94
N MET A 106 14.93 2.70 -1.33
CA MET A 106 14.28 2.88 -2.63
C MET A 106 13.61 4.25 -2.77
N TYR A 107 12.95 4.73 -1.71
CA TYR A 107 12.34 6.07 -1.71
C TYR A 107 13.40 7.17 -1.86
N GLU A 108 14.49 7.08 -1.08
CA GLU A 108 15.62 8.03 -1.18
C GLU A 108 16.24 8.03 -2.59
N LEU A 109 16.46 6.85 -3.18
CA LEU A 109 17.07 6.73 -4.51
C LEU A 109 16.21 7.30 -5.65
N VAL A 110 14.88 7.32 -5.49
CA VAL A 110 13.95 7.78 -6.52
C VAL A 110 13.57 9.25 -6.34
N HIS A 111 13.39 9.71 -5.09
CA HIS A 111 12.85 11.04 -4.80
C HIS A 111 13.88 12.02 -4.21
N GLY A 112 15.01 11.54 -3.69
CA GLY A 112 15.98 12.33 -2.91
C GLY A 112 15.41 12.82 -1.58
#